data_AF-A0A957ZVU5-F1
#
_entry.id   AF-A0A957ZVU5-F1
#
_cell.length_a   1.000
_cell.length_b   1.000
_cell.length_c   1.000
_cell.angle_alpha   90.00
_cell.angle_beta   90.00
_cell.angle_gamma   90.00
#
_symmetry.space_group_name_H-M   'P 1'
#
loop_
_entity.id
_entity.type
_entity.pdbx_description
1 polymer ?
#
loop_
_entity_poly.entity_id
_entity_poly.type
_entity_poly.pdbx_seq_one_letter_code
_entity_poly.pdbx_strand_id
1 'polypeptide(L)'
;MRLRLFIPVVACMVLSACGRTDAPPTSTPVPPEPPATATAQAPTDDTAMIQVTLEPTPVVGAAAANATIPSADAVTNSPVVVENSTDCVLESDLDLAGYAALESVMGCAVDAAHTEPVGFNEFGPGPNYDRFMLWVSWENQIYALLPDGTWEVFADTWTEDQPTFSCNPLGGEPSSPPLPRRGFGKVWCEHEDVQAQMGTTEVEERLCQHTVTQEFERGRLTACFEDATIRYYQLFNDGTWAAVLQP
;
A
#
# COMPACT_ATOMS: atom_id res chain seq x y z
N MET A 1 22.19 -63.60 -22.35
CA MET A 1 22.73 -64.06 -21.05
C MET A 1 21.73 -63.63 -19.98
N ARG A 2 21.04 -64.59 -19.36
CA ARG A 2 19.98 -64.39 -18.35
C ARG A 2 20.58 -64.44 -16.94
N LEU A 3 20.20 -63.54 -16.04
CA LEU A 3 20.26 -63.73 -14.58
C LEU A 3 19.33 -62.65 -13.94
N ARG A 4 18.06 -62.93 -13.59
CA ARG A 4 17.54 -63.50 -12.33
C ARG A 4 18.24 -62.94 -11.08
N LEU A 5 17.62 -62.04 -10.32
CA LEU A 5 16.57 -62.23 -9.29
C LEU A 5 17.23 -62.07 -7.91
N PHE A 6 16.72 -61.20 -7.03
CA PHE A 6 16.50 -61.48 -5.60
C PHE A 6 15.80 -60.31 -4.90
N ILE A 7 14.58 -60.57 -4.41
CA ILE A 7 13.86 -59.86 -3.35
C ILE A 7 13.87 -60.82 -2.14
N PRO A 8 14.10 -60.33 -0.91
CA PRO A 8 13.15 -60.55 0.19
C PRO A 8 12.90 -59.26 1.02
N VAL A 9 11.67 -58.81 1.30
CA VAL A 9 10.66 -59.17 2.34
C VAL A 9 11.15 -59.05 3.81
N VAL A 10 10.26 -58.45 4.64
CA VAL A 10 10.13 -58.49 6.13
C VAL A 10 10.96 -57.41 6.87
N ALA A 11 10.42 -56.53 7.73
CA ALA A 11 9.59 -56.79 8.90
C ALA A 11 8.76 -55.58 9.39
N CYS A 12 7.51 -55.86 9.79
CA CYS A 12 6.74 -55.06 10.74
C CYS A 12 7.40 -55.06 12.12
N MET A 13 7.48 -53.90 12.77
CA MET A 13 7.47 -53.82 14.23
C MET A 13 6.37 -52.85 14.68
N VAL A 14 5.40 -53.42 15.38
CA VAL A 14 4.42 -52.72 16.22
C VAL A 14 4.98 -52.73 17.63
N LEU A 15 5.07 -51.57 18.28
CA LEU A 15 5.14 -51.48 19.75
C LEU A 15 4.30 -50.29 20.24
N SER A 16 3.22 -50.65 20.92
CA SER A 16 2.38 -49.82 21.79
C SER A 16 3.16 -49.33 23.01
N ALA A 17 2.82 -48.15 23.57
CA ALA A 17 2.58 -47.98 25.01
C ALA A 17 2.07 -46.58 25.36
N CYS A 18 1.07 -46.56 26.22
CA CYS A 18 0.34 -45.43 26.77
C CYS A 18 1.16 -44.62 27.78
N GLY A 19 0.86 -43.32 27.90
CA GLY A 19 1.31 -42.46 29.00
C GLY A 19 0.37 -41.28 29.16
N ARG A 20 -0.82 -41.52 29.73
CA ARG A 20 -1.81 -40.51 30.09
C ARG A 20 -1.49 -40.06 31.52
N THR A 21 -0.90 -38.88 31.67
CA THR A 21 -0.62 -38.26 32.98
C THR A 21 -1.78 -37.35 33.32
N ASP A 22 -2.61 -37.78 34.28
CA ASP A 22 -3.66 -36.96 34.88
C ASP A 22 -3.02 -35.85 35.72
N ALA A 23 -3.19 -34.60 35.28
CA ALA A 23 -2.87 -33.43 36.09
C ALA A 23 -4.03 -33.12 37.06
N PRO A 24 -3.76 -32.77 38.33
CA PRO A 24 -4.80 -32.36 39.26
C PRO A 24 -5.42 -31.00 38.86
N PRO A 25 -6.73 -30.78 39.14
CA PRO A 25 -7.40 -29.53 38.78
C PRO A 25 -6.92 -28.38 39.68
N THR A 26 -6.20 -27.42 39.10
CA THR A 26 -5.85 -26.15 39.77
C THR A 26 -6.96 -25.13 39.51
N SER A 27 -7.42 -24.52 40.58
CA SER A 27 -8.57 -23.62 40.74
C SER A 27 -8.65 -22.46 39.73
N THR A 28 -9.85 -22.27 39.17
CA THR A 28 -10.26 -21.07 38.41
C THR A 28 -10.22 -19.83 39.31
N PRO A 29 -9.56 -18.73 38.90
CA PRO A 29 -9.63 -17.46 39.61
C PRO A 29 -11.03 -16.83 39.47
N VAL A 30 -11.54 -16.30 40.58
CA VAL A 30 -12.81 -15.55 40.66
C VAL A 30 -12.67 -14.22 39.89
N PRO A 31 -13.61 -13.86 38.99
CA PRO A 31 -13.58 -12.58 38.30
C PRO A 31 -13.73 -11.40 39.28
N PRO A 32 -12.96 -10.31 39.13
CA PRO A 32 -13.15 -9.10 39.91
C PRO A 32 -14.48 -8.41 39.58
N GLU A 33 -15.11 -7.87 40.61
CA GLU A 33 -16.35 -7.09 40.59
C GLU A 33 -16.22 -5.86 39.67
N PRO A 34 -17.20 -5.56 38.79
CA PRO A 34 -17.12 -4.41 37.89
C PRO A 34 -17.20 -3.10 38.67
N PRO A 35 -16.31 -2.13 38.42
CA PRO A 35 -16.40 -0.81 39.04
C PRO A 35 -17.64 -0.05 38.55
N ALA A 36 -18.26 0.68 39.47
CA ALA A 36 -19.46 1.48 39.26
C ALA A 36 -19.29 2.51 38.13
N THR A 37 -20.31 2.58 37.26
CA THR A 37 -20.45 3.55 36.18
C THR A 37 -20.46 4.98 36.73
N ALA A 38 -19.45 5.78 36.39
CA ALA A 38 -19.46 7.22 36.60
C ALA A 38 -20.26 7.90 35.49
N THR A 39 -21.25 8.71 35.89
CA THR A 39 -22.12 9.51 35.02
C THR A 39 -21.30 10.55 34.24
N ALA A 40 -21.44 10.56 32.92
CA ALA A 40 -20.85 11.58 32.05
C ALA A 40 -21.48 12.96 32.30
N GLN A 41 -20.64 13.97 32.57
CA GLN A 41 -21.02 15.38 32.49
C GLN A 41 -20.76 15.89 31.06
N ALA A 42 -21.77 16.53 30.47
CA ALA A 42 -21.66 17.23 29.20
C ALA A 42 -20.89 18.54 29.38
N PRO A 43 -19.86 18.84 28.56
CA PRO A 43 -19.34 20.20 28.44
C PRO A 43 -20.15 20.99 27.41
N THR A 44 -20.59 22.16 27.86
CA THR A 44 -21.22 23.24 27.10
C THR A 44 -20.23 23.87 26.11
N ASP A 45 -20.69 23.94 24.87
CA ASP A 45 -20.59 25.03 23.89
C ASP A 45 -19.79 26.27 24.35
N ASP A 46 -18.69 26.58 23.64
CA ASP A 46 -18.24 27.96 23.51
C ASP A 46 -17.68 28.22 22.10
N THR A 47 -18.34 29.16 21.45
CA THR A 47 -18.11 29.61 20.08
C THR A 47 -17.04 30.70 20.09
N ALA A 48 -15.91 30.47 19.43
CA ALA A 48 -14.96 31.54 19.11
C ALA A 48 -14.68 31.56 17.60
N MET A 49 -15.38 32.45 16.88
CA MET A 49 -15.08 32.78 15.49
C MET A 49 -13.80 33.64 15.44
N ILE A 50 -12.71 33.09 14.91
CA ILE A 50 -11.49 33.85 14.59
C ILE A 50 -11.63 34.39 13.17
N GLN A 51 -11.77 35.72 13.05
CA GLN A 51 -11.73 36.41 11.76
C GLN A 51 -10.28 36.67 11.36
N VAL A 52 -9.81 35.99 10.30
CA VAL A 52 -8.52 36.27 9.66
C VAL A 52 -8.70 37.44 8.70
N THR A 53 -8.05 38.57 9.01
CA THR A 53 -7.96 39.74 8.13
C THR A 53 -6.73 39.60 7.24
N LEU A 54 -6.91 39.55 5.93
CA LEU A 54 -5.83 39.54 4.94
C LEU A 54 -5.53 40.98 4.51
N GLU A 55 -4.33 41.48 4.80
CA GLU A 55 -3.80 42.72 4.23
C GLU A 55 -3.24 42.47 2.81
N PRO A 56 -3.57 43.29 1.80
CA PRO A 56 -3.01 43.15 0.46
C PRO A 56 -1.60 43.77 0.37
N THR A 57 -0.65 42.96 -0.09
CA THR A 57 0.72 43.36 -0.41
C THR A 57 0.75 44.33 -1.61
N PRO A 58 1.56 45.42 -1.56
CA PRO A 58 1.66 46.37 -2.67
C PRO A 58 2.43 45.82 -3.87
N VAL A 59 1.88 46.04 -5.06
CA VAL A 59 2.49 45.78 -6.37
C VAL A 59 3.50 46.89 -6.71
N VAL A 60 4.76 46.52 -6.91
CA VAL A 60 5.84 47.32 -7.52
C VAL A 60 6.47 46.40 -8.56
N GLY A 61 6.79 46.74 -9.80
CA GLY A 61 6.78 47.96 -10.58
C GLY A 61 7.57 47.60 -11.85
N ALA A 62 6.98 47.81 -13.02
CA ALA A 62 7.62 47.52 -14.29
C ALA A 62 8.72 48.55 -14.61
N ALA A 63 9.89 48.08 -15.04
CA ALA A 63 10.88 48.91 -15.73
C ALA A 63 11.55 48.10 -16.84
N ALA A 64 11.48 48.65 -18.04
CA ALA A 64 11.99 48.09 -19.28
C ALA A 64 13.46 48.44 -19.53
N ALA A 65 14.07 47.57 -20.33
CA ALA A 65 15.16 47.80 -21.29
C ALA A 65 16.53 48.27 -20.77
N ASN A 66 17.53 47.41 -20.96
CA ASN A 66 18.69 47.84 -21.75
C ASN A 66 19.33 46.65 -22.50
N ALA A 67 19.35 46.77 -23.83
CA ALA A 67 20.01 45.84 -24.74
C ALA A 67 21.52 46.09 -24.76
N THR A 68 22.31 45.01 -24.77
CA THR A 68 23.71 45.04 -25.22
C THR A 68 24.07 43.66 -25.80
N ILE A 69 24.38 43.63 -27.09
CA ILE A 69 25.02 42.54 -27.86
C ILE A 69 26.45 43.06 -28.14
N PRO A 70 27.55 42.33 -27.87
CA PRO A 70 28.11 41.28 -28.75
C PRO A 70 28.74 40.12 -27.94
N SER A 71 29.27 39.03 -28.47
CA SER A 71 29.93 38.74 -29.73
C SER A 71 29.87 37.24 -30.00
N ALA A 72 29.92 36.86 -31.28
CA ALA A 72 29.92 35.49 -31.74
C ALA A 72 31.25 34.79 -31.38
N ASP A 73 31.17 33.82 -30.47
CA ASP A 73 32.20 32.81 -30.30
C ASP A 73 31.75 31.49 -30.96
N ALA A 74 32.73 30.86 -31.60
CA ALA A 74 32.64 29.74 -32.53
C ALA A 74 31.66 28.63 -32.13
N VAL A 75 30.61 28.45 -32.95
CA VAL A 75 29.80 27.23 -32.96
C VAL A 75 30.61 26.13 -33.63
N THR A 76 31.29 25.32 -32.82
CA THR A 76 31.73 24.00 -33.24
C THR A 76 30.50 23.11 -33.35
N ASN A 77 30.07 22.81 -34.58
CA ASN A 77 29.07 21.79 -34.88
C ASN A 77 29.62 20.42 -34.44
N SER A 78 29.41 20.06 -33.17
CA SER A 78 29.38 18.66 -32.75
C SER A 78 28.16 18.01 -33.41
N PRO A 79 28.26 16.77 -33.90
CA PRO A 79 27.08 16.04 -34.35
C PRO A 79 26.13 15.92 -33.16
N VAL A 80 24.97 16.57 -33.24
CA VAL A 80 23.84 16.29 -32.37
C VAL A 80 23.44 14.85 -32.67
N VAL A 81 23.82 13.94 -31.79
CA VAL A 81 23.20 12.62 -31.76
C VAL A 81 21.76 12.88 -31.39
N VAL A 82 20.87 12.73 -32.38
CA VAL A 82 19.43 12.67 -32.14
C VAL A 82 19.20 11.31 -31.48
N GLU A 83 19.47 11.26 -30.18
CA GLU A 83 18.90 10.23 -29.34
C GLU A 83 17.39 10.37 -29.48
N ASN A 84 16.72 9.25 -29.73
CA ASN A 84 15.29 9.19 -30.01
C ASN A 84 14.52 9.58 -28.74
N SER A 85 14.42 10.87 -28.46
CA SER A 85 13.72 11.38 -27.30
C SER A 85 12.22 11.40 -27.61
N THR A 86 11.50 10.52 -26.94
CA THR A 86 10.20 10.90 -26.41
C THR A 86 10.50 12.07 -25.46
N ASP A 87 10.48 13.31 -25.97
CA ASP A 87 10.81 14.51 -25.18
C ASP A 87 9.68 14.77 -24.17
N CYS A 88 9.62 13.95 -23.11
CA CYS A 88 8.80 14.23 -21.96
C CYS A 88 9.31 15.52 -21.31
N VAL A 89 8.39 16.48 -21.10
CA VAL A 89 8.72 17.77 -20.49
C VAL A 89 9.20 17.59 -19.05
N LEU A 90 8.62 16.61 -18.36
CA LEU A 90 9.02 16.20 -17.02
C LEU A 90 9.68 14.83 -17.10
N GLU A 91 10.84 14.72 -16.48
CA GLU A 91 11.55 13.44 -16.34
C GLU A 91 10.86 12.60 -15.25
N SER A 92 10.83 11.28 -15.47
CA SER A 92 10.43 10.35 -14.42
C SER A 92 11.47 10.34 -13.29
N ASP A 93 11.03 10.05 -12.07
CA ASP A 93 11.94 9.89 -10.94
C ASP A 93 12.97 8.77 -11.21
N LEU A 94 14.21 8.99 -10.75
CA LEU A 94 15.32 8.08 -10.98
C LEU A 94 15.07 6.68 -10.38
N ASP A 95 14.34 6.61 -9.28
CA ASP A 95 14.01 5.34 -8.61
C ASP A 95 12.98 4.51 -9.41
N LEU A 96 12.32 5.11 -10.42
CA LEU A 96 11.44 4.40 -11.35
C LEU A 96 12.16 3.86 -12.59
N ALA A 97 13.46 4.16 -12.76
CA ALA A 97 14.24 3.72 -13.91
C ALA A 97 14.34 2.18 -14.05
N GLY A 98 14.09 1.43 -12.97
CA GLY A 98 14.02 -0.04 -12.99
C GLY A 98 12.75 -0.61 -13.63
N TYR A 99 11.70 0.21 -13.77
CA TYR A 99 10.44 -0.23 -14.37
C TYR A 99 10.59 -0.37 -15.89
N ALA A 100 10.49 -1.60 -16.38
CA ALA A 100 10.74 -1.90 -17.78
C ALA A 100 9.71 -1.22 -18.69
N ALA A 101 10.20 -0.49 -19.70
CA ALA A 101 9.39 0.16 -20.72
C ALA A 101 8.39 1.21 -20.15
N LEU A 102 8.79 1.94 -19.09
CA LEU A 102 8.00 2.94 -18.40
C LEU A 102 7.23 3.89 -19.33
N GLU A 103 7.92 4.57 -20.24
CA GLU A 103 7.27 5.53 -21.16
C GLU A 103 6.28 4.86 -22.13
N SER A 104 6.53 3.61 -22.55
CA SER A 104 5.63 2.92 -23.48
C SER A 104 4.40 2.33 -22.79
N VAL A 105 4.47 2.09 -21.48
CA VAL A 105 3.37 1.57 -20.64
C VAL A 105 2.59 2.67 -19.92
N MET A 106 3.26 3.63 -19.28
CA MET A 106 2.65 4.69 -18.44
C MET A 106 2.58 6.05 -19.13
N GLY A 107 3.50 6.33 -20.06
CA GLY A 107 3.55 7.59 -20.82
C GLY A 107 4.57 8.53 -20.23
N CYS A 108 4.50 9.81 -20.59
CA CYS A 108 5.32 10.83 -19.94
C CYS A 108 4.85 11.10 -18.50
N ALA A 109 5.79 11.44 -17.61
CA ALA A 109 5.44 11.95 -16.30
C ALA A 109 4.70 13.29 -16.45
N VAL A 110 3.67 13.51 -15.64
CA VAL A 110 2.84 14.74 -15.68
C VAL A 110 2.89 15.54 -14.39
N ASP A 111 3.40 14.95 -13.31
CA ASP A 111 3.64 15.63 -12.04
C ASP A 111 4.90 15.09 -11.33
N ALA A 112 5.38 15.83 -10.34
CA ALA A 112 6.49 15.44 -9.49
C ALA A 112 6.18 14.15 -8.73
N ALA A 113 7.22 13.38 -8.41
CA ALA A 113 7.06 12.18 -7.61
C ALA A 113 6.85 12.51 -6.12
N HIS A 114 6.06 11.67 -5.48
CA HIS A 114 5.82 11.59 -4.04
C HIS A 114 6.63 10.46 -3.44
N THR A 115 7.26 10.71 -2.29
CA THR A 115 8.05 9.72 -1.54
C THR A 115 7.52 9.48 -0.13
N GLU A 116 6.36 10.05 0.17
CA GLU A 116 5.66 9.86 1.42
C GLU A 116 5.21 8.40 1.60
N PRO A 117 4.98 7.96 2.85
CA PRO A 117 4.67 6.57 3.15
C PRO A 117 3.46 6.02 2.39
N VAL A 118 3.64 4.82 1.85
CA VAL A 118 2.54 3.96 1.40
C VAL A 118 2.50 2.70 2.25
N GLY A 119 1.34 2.43 2.82
CA GLY A 119 1.01 1.15 3.45
C GLY A 119 0.37 0.22 2.46
N PHE A 120 0.53 -1.09 2.65
CA PHE A 120 -0.17 -2.08 1.85
C PHE A 120 -0.53 -3.33 2.64
N ASN A 121 -1.55 -4.03 2.17
CA ASN A 121 -1.90 -5.36 2.64
C ASN A 121 -2.38 -6.21 1.46
N GLU A 122 -1.91 -7.45 1.42
CA GLU A 122 -2.19 -8.40 0.37
C GLU A 122 -3.36 -9.31 0.72
N PHE A 123 -4.13 -9.66 -0.30
CA PHE A 123 -5.31 -10.51 -0.15
C PHE A 123 -5.27 -11.67 -1.15
N GLY A 124 -5.94 -12.76 -0.78
CA GLY A 124 -5.96 -13.99 -1.57
C GLY A 124 -4.85 -14.98 -1.20
N PRO A 125 -4.80 -16.12 -1.92
CA PRO A 125 -3.89 -17.21 -1.59
C PRO A 125 -2.44 -16.82 -1.90
N GLY A 126 -1.57 -16.87 -0.89
CA GLY A 126 -0.14 -16.66 -1.08
C GLY A 126 0.53 -17.78 -1.90
N PRO A 127 1.72 -17.53 -2.49
CA PRO A 127 2.47 -16.26 -2.48
C PRO A 127 2.07 -15.29 -3.61
N ASN A 128 1.16 -15.70 -4.50
CA ASN A 128 0.76 -14.93 -5.69
C ASN A 128 -0.53 -14.17 -5.41
N TYR A 129 -0.45 -13.19 -4.51
CA TYR A 129 -1.57 -12.32 -4.19
C TYR A 129 -2.06 -11.57 -5.44
N ASP A 130 -3.38 -11.54 -5.60
CA ASP A 130 -4.07 -10.99 -6.77
C ASP A 130 -4.94 -9.79 -6.42
N ARG A 131 -4.87 -9.33 -5.17
CA ARG A 131 -5.68 -8.25 -4.61
C ARG A 131 -4.87 -7.52 -3.54
N PHE A 132 -5.05 -6.21 -3.46
CA PHE A 132 -4.27 -5.36 -2.55
C PHE A 132 -5.11 -4.22 -2.01
N MET A 133 -4.84 -3.78 -0.78
CA MET A 133 -5.19 -2.44 -0.35
C MET A 133 -3.91 -1.62 -0.23
N LEU A 134 -3.92 -0.37 -0.72
CA LEU A 134 -2.82 0.58 -0.60
C LEU A 134 -3.30 1.82 0.16
N TRP A 135 -2.62 2.21 1.22
CA TRP A 135 -2.88 3.44 1.94
C TRP A 135 -1.85 4.48 1.52
N VAL A 136 -2.33 5.60 0.97
CA VAL A 136 -1.52 6.67 0.42
C VAL A 136 -1.56 7.86 1.37
N SER A 137 -0.47 8.10 2.10
CA SER A 137 -0.54 8.97 3.28
C SER A 137 -0.81 10.44 2.97
N TRP A 138 -0.27 10.99 1.87
CA TRP A 138 -0.44 12.41 1.52
C TRP A 138 -1.83 12.74 0.95
N GLU A 139 -2.51 11.73 0.39
CA GLU A 139 -3.89 11.82 -0.09
C GLU A 139 -4.91 11.48 0.99
N ASN A 140 -4.45 10.82 2.07
CA ASN A 140 -5.30 10.20 3.10
C ASN A 140 -6.39 9.30 2.47
N GLN A 141 -5.96 8.47 1.51
CA GLN A 141 -6.81 7.60 0.72
C GLN A 141 -6.35 6.14 0.79
N ILE A 142 -7.32 5.23 0.68
CA ILE A 142 -7.11 3.80 0.57
C ILE A 142 -7.61 3.35 -0.80
N TYR A 143 -6.71 2.76 -1.59
CA TYR A 143 -7.01 2.16 -2.88
C TYR A 143 -7.22 0.66 -2.69
N ALA A 144 -8.39 0.15 -3.04
CA ALA A 144 -8.67 -1.28 -3.11
C ALA A 144 -8.48 -1.76 -4.55
N LEU A 145 -7.47 -2.62 -4.76
CA LEU A 145 -7.14 -3.23 -6.04
C LEU A 145 -7.83 -4.60 -6.12
N LEU A 146 -8.89 -4.67 -6.92
CA LEU A 146 -9.87 -5.76 -6.96
C LEU A 146 -9.44 -6.89 -7.92
N PRO A 147 -9.96 -8.13 -7.74
CA PRO A 147 -9.49 -9.28 -8.51
C PRO A 147 -9.92 -9.26 -9.98
N ASP A 148 -10.88 -8.41 -10.35
CA ASP A 148 -11.33 -8.22 -11.73
C ASP A 148 -10.43 -7.26 -12.52
N GLY A 149 -9.37 -6.75 -11.89
CA GLY A 149 -8.43 -5.82 -12.47
C GLY A 149 -8.89 -4.37 -12.41
N THR A 150 -9.98 -4.06 -11.70
CA THR A 150 -10.42 -2.68 -11.42
C THR A 150 -9.98 -2.22 -10.04
N TRP A 151 -9.99 -0.91 -9.80
CA TRP A 151 -9.67 -0.36 -8.50
C TRP A 151 -10.73 0.63 -8.02
N GLU A 152 -10.89 0.68 -6.70
CA GLU A 152 -11.77 1.61 -6.00
C GLU A 152 -10.97 2.43 -4.99
N VAL A 153 -11.49 3.60 -4.62
CA VAL A 153 -10.83 4.52 -3.70
C VAL A 153 -11.75 4.95 -2.57
N PHE A 154 -11.19 4.97 -1.37
CA PHE A 154 -11.88 5.30 -0.12
C PHE A 154 -11.08 6.35 0.64
N ALA A 155 -11.77 7.26 1.33
CA ALA A 155 -11.09 8.13 2.29
C ALA A 155 -10.67 7.31 3.52
N ASP A 156 -9.44 7.50 4.00
CA ASP A 156 -9.05 6.94 5.29
C ASP A 156 -9.65 7.80 6.41
N THR A 157 -10.71 7.28 7.04
CA THR A 157 -11.41 7.91 8.15
C THR A 157 -11.13 7.22 9.48
N TRP A 158 -10.13 6.34 9.52
CA TRP A 158 -9.70 5.72 10.77
C TRP A 158 -8.91 6.72 11.62
N THR A 159 -9.06 6.61 12.93
CA THR A 159 -8.41 7.47 13.92
C THR A 159 -7.94 6.60 15.10
N GLU A 160 -6.95 7.08 15.86
CA GLU A 160 -6.32 6.30 16.94
C GLU A 160 -7.27 5.92 18.11
N ASP A 161 -8.45 6.54 18.20
CA ASP A 161 -9.51 6.18 19.14
C ASP A 161 -10.42 5.04 18.66
N GLN A 162 -10.32 4.66 17.37
CA GLN A 162 -11.03 3.53 16.79
C GLN A 162 -10.27 2.22 17.03
N PRO A 163 -10.95 1.06 17.06
CA PRO A 163 -10.28 -0.23 17.27
C PRO A 163 -9.27 -0.54 16.15
N THR A 164 -8.20 -1.25 16.49
CA THR A 164 -7.21 -1.75 15.50
C THR A 164 -7.84 -2.70 14.49
N PHE A 165 -8.83 -3.49 14.90
CA PHE A 165 -9.60 -4.39 14.04
C PHE A 165 -11.08 -4.01 14.12
N SER A 166 -11.62 -3.49 13.02
CA SER A 166 -12.98 -2.93 13.00
C SER A 166 -14.07 -4.00 13.13
N CYS A 167 -13.83 -5.21 12.61
CA CYS A 167 -14.73 -6.35 12.71
C CYS A 167 -13.95 -7.67 12.55
N ASN A 168 -14.54 -8.79 12.98
CA ASN A 168 -14.09 -10.14 12.63
C ASN A 168 -15.32 -10.99 12.22
N PRO A 169 -15.68 -11.03 10.93
CA PRO A 169 -16.84 -11.76 10.45
C PRO A 169 -16.60 -13.29 10.40
N LEU A 170 -15.35 -13.74 10.54
CA LEU A 170 -14.98 -15.16 10.50
C LEU A 170 -15.23 -15.86 11.85
N GLY A 171 -15.48 -15.09 12.90
CA GLY A 171 -15.60 -15.58 14.27
C GLY A 171 -14.25 -16.02 14.87
N GLY A 172 -14.29 -16.43 16.14
CA GLY A 172 -13.08 -16.82 16.87
C GLY A 172 -12.46 -15.64 17.64
N GLU A 173 -11.14 -15.68 17.81
CA GLU A 173 -10.41 -14.62 18.52
C GLU A 173 -10.49 -13.31 17.72
N PRO A 174 -10.64 -12.13 18.37
CA PRO A 174 -10.87 -10.86 17.69
C PRO A 174 -9.84 -10.48 16.62
N SER A 175 -8.62 -11.02 16.69
CA SER A 175 -7.52 -10.75 15.77
C SER A 175 -7.04 -12.01 15.01
N SER A 176 -7.85 -13.05 14.92
CA SER A 176 -7.51 -14.31 14.25
C SER A 176 -8.63 -14.78 13.32
N PRO A 177 -8.34 -15.21 12.08
CA PRO A 177 -7.03 -15.20 11.38
C PRO A 177 -6.48 -13.77 11.17
N PRO A 178 -5.32 -13.53 10.52
CA PRO A 178 -4.90 -12.18 10.18
C PRO A 178 -6.05 -11.39 9.52
N LEU A 179 -6.32 -10.21 10.05
CA LEU A 179 -7.34 -9.29 9.57
C LEU A 179 -6.66 -7.99 9.14
N PRO A 180 -7.19 -7.29 8.13
CA PRO A 180 -6.73 -5.96 7.80
C PRO A 180 -6.90 -5.05 9.03
N ARG A 181 -5.92 -4.18 9.27
CA ARG A 181 -5.85 -3.35 10.46
C ARG A 181 -6.26 -1.91 10.11
N ARG A 182 -6.69 -1.15 11.13
CA ARG A 182 -6.89 0.30 11.06
C ARG A 182 -7.75 0.73 9.86
N GLY A 183 -7.27 1.67 9.04
CA GLY A 183 -7.95 2.16 7.84
C GLY A 183 -8.36 1.03 6.89
N PHE A 184 -7.46 0.08 6.60
CA PHE A 184 -7.79 -1.09 5.77
C PHE A 184 -8.90 -1.93 6.40
N GLY A 185 -8.79 -2.21 7.70
CA GLY A 185 -9.81 -2.94 8.45
C GLY A 185 -11.16 -2.24 8.45
N LYS A 186 -11.17 -0.90 8.53
CA LYS A 186 -12.40 -0.10 8.46
C LYS A 186 -13.06 -0.20 7.09
N VAL A 187 -12.33 0.07 6.00
CA VAL A 187 -12.86 -0.04 4.64
C VAL A 187 -13.39 -1.46 4.38
N TRP A 188 -12.59 -2.47 4.73
CA TRP A 188 -12.96 -3.88 4.56
C TRP A 188 -14.17 -4.31 5.40
N CYS A 189 -14.48 -3.63 6.50
CA CYS A 189 -15.64 -3.95 7.35
C CYS A 189 -16.89 -3.15 7.00
N GLU A 190 -16.76 -1.91 6.54
CA GLU A 190 -17.90 -1.02 6.23
C GLU A 190 -18.46 -1.23 4.82
N HIS A 191 -17.67 -1.80 3.91
CA HIS A 191 -18.04 -2.04 2.52
C HIS A 191 -18.15 -3.55 2.24
N GLU A 192 -19.37 -4.10 2.33
CA GLU A 192 -19.64 -5.54 2.17
C GLU A 192 -19.20 -6.09 0.80
N ASP A 193 -19.29 -5.28 -0.25
CA ASP A 193 -18.84 -5.60 -1.61
C ASP A 193 -17.31 -5.68 -1.71
N VAL A 194 -16.60 -4.73 -1.10
CA VAL A 194 -15.13 -4.79 -0.98
C VAL A 194 -14.73 -6.01 -0.16
N GLN A 195 -15.39 -6.27 0.98
CA GLN A 195 -15.13 -7.44 1.80
C GLN A 195 -15.27 -8.75 1.01
N ALA A 196 -16.37 -8.88 0.26
CA ALA A 196 -16.68 -10.07 -0.52
C ALA A 196 -15.68 -10.30 -1.66
N GLN A 197 -15.25 -9.23 -2.33
CA GLN A 197 -14.28 -9.30 -3.43
C GLN A 197 -12.84 -9.53 -2.95
N MET A 198 -12.45 -8.88 -1.85
CA MET A 198 -11.12 -8.97 -1.26
C MET A 198 -10.90 -10.31 -0.56
N GLY A 199 -11.92 -10.80 0.15
CA GLY A 199 -11.81 -11.99 0.98
C GLY A 199 -10.89 -11.76 2.18
N THR A 200 -10.25 -12.82 2.66
CA THR A 200 -9.36 -12.78 3.82
C THR A 200 -7.92 -12.45 3.43
N THR A 201 -7.13 -11.98 4.39
CA THR A 201 -5.67 -11.86 4.28
C THR A 201 -4.97 -12.97 5.06
N GLU A 202 -3.83 -13.44 4.53
CA GLU A 202 -2.95 -14.40 5.21
C GLU A 202 -1.73 -13.72 5.84
N VAL A 203 -1.55 -12.42 5.59
CA VAL A 203 -0.38 -11.63 5.99
C VAL A 203 -0.80 -10.33 6.64
N GLU A 204 0.04 -9.85 7.55
CA GLU A 204 -0.21 -8.56 8.19
C GLU A 204 0.09 -7.41 7.22
N GLU A 205 -0.64 -6.31 7.41
CA GLU A 205 -0.32 -5.01 6.81
C GLU A 205 1.13 -4.61 7.10
N ARG A 206 1.75 -3.96 6.10
CA ARG A 206 3.12 -3.45 6.17
C ARG A 206 3.27 -2.15 5.40
N LEU A 207 4.29 -1.37 5.76
CA LEU A 207 4.72 -0.20 4.98
C LEU A 207 5.73 -0.63 3.91
N CYS A 208 5.69 0.04 2.77
CA CYS A 208 6.82 0.04 1.85
C CYS A 208 8.06 0.61 2.56
N GLN A 209 9.24 -0.01 2.39
CA GLN A 209 10.47 0.47 3.05
C GLN A 209 10.93 1.81 2.47
N HIS A 210 10.72 1.96 1.18
CA HIS A 210 10.82 3.20 0.42
C HIS A 210 9.68 3.20 -0.60
N THR A 211 9.17 4.39 -0.92
CA THR A 211 8.10 4.53 -1.90
C THR A 211 8.46 5.65 -2.87
N VAL A 212 8.16 5.41 -4.15
CA VAL A 212 8.09 6.47 -5.15
C VAL A 212 6.78 6.32 -5.91
N THR A 213 5.93 7.33 -5.84
CA THR A 213 4.68 7.39 -6.59
C THR A 213 4.72 8.58 -7.52
N GLN A 214 4.45 8.36 -8.81
CA GLN A 214 4.45 9.45 -9.78
C GLN A 214 3.27 9.32 -10.75
N GLU A 215 2.71 10.46 -11.13
CA GLU A 215 1.65 10.57 -12.12
C GLU A 215 2.22 10.58 -13.53
N PHE A 216 1.58 9.83 -14.42
CA PHE A 216 1.90 9.72 -15.84
C PHE A 216 0.64 9.93 -16.69
N GLU A 217 0.83 10.15 -18.00
CA GLU A 217 -0.27 10.38 -18.95
C GLU A 217 -1.36 9.29 -18.94
N ARG A 218 -0.99 8.03 -18.67
CA ARG A 218 -1.92 6.89 -18.63
C ARG A 218 -2.30 6.44 -17.23
N GLY A 219 -1.84 7.13 -16.19
CA GLY A 219 -2.20 6.86 -14.80
C GLY A 219 -1.01 6.97 -13.87
N ARG A 220 -1.11 6.32 -12.73
CA ARG A 220 -0.13 6.42 -11.65
C ARG A 220 0.70 5.15 -11.51
N LEU A 221 2.00 5.32 -11.27
CA LEU A 221 2.88 4.22 -10.90
C LEU A 221 3.37 4.42 -9.47
N THR A 222 3.18 3.42 -8.63
CA THR A 222 3.75 3.36 -7.28
C THR A 222 4.78 2.23 -7.22
N ALA A 223 6.05 2.58 -7.05
CA ALA A 223 7.11 1.65 -6.70
C ALA A 223 7.19 1.50 -5.18
N CYS A 224 6.87 0.31 -4.70
CA CYS A 224 6.98 -0.10 -3.30
C CYS A 224 8.23 -0.98 -3.15
N PHE A 225 9.25 -0.45 -2.46
CA PHE A 225 10.49 -1.19 -2.22
C PHE A 225 10.31 -2.12 -1.02
N GLU A 226 10.59 -3.40 -1.21
CA GLU A 226 10.35 -4.49 -0.26
C GLU A 226 11.61 -5.36 -0.15
N ASP A 227 12.42 -5.20 0.90
CA ASP A 227 13.65 -5.97 1.16
C ASP A 227 14.62 -6.01 -0.03
N ALA A 228 14.52 -7.06 -0.85
CA ALA A 228 15.34 -7.28 -2.05
C ALA A 228 14.48 -7.31 -3.33
N THR A 229 13.28 -6.75 -3.29
CA THR A 229 12.34 -6.71 -4.42
C THR A 229 11.70 -5.34 -4.52
N ILE A 230 11.18 -5.00 -5.70
CA ILE A 230 10.36 -3.82 -5.92
C ILE A 230 9.04 -4.28 -6.50
N ARG A 231 7.95 -3.89 -5.86
CA ARG A 231 6.61 -4.10 -6.40
C ARG A 231 6.08 -2.80 -6.97
N TYR A 232 5.73 -2.84 -8.25
CA TYR A 232 5.12 -1.72 -8.95
C TYR A 232 3.62 -1.93 -9.04
N TYR A 233 2.86 -0.98 -8.53
CA TYR A 233 1.42 -0.90 -8.72
C TYR A 233 1.12 0.15 -9.80
N GLN A 234 0.50 -0.29 -10.89
CA GLN A 234 0.03 0.56 -11.97
C GLN A 234 -1.46 0.79 -11.77
N LEU A 235 -1.88 2.03 -11.60
CA LEU A 235 -3.30 2.41 -11.54
C LEU A 235 -3.57 3.26 -12.79
N PHE A 236 -4.24 2.67 -13.78
CA PHE A 236 -4.49 3.32 -15.06
C PHE A 236 -5.70 4.27 -14.98
N ASN A 237 -5.67 5.30 -15.83
CA ASN A 237 -6.74 6.30 -15.95
C ASN A 237 -8.07 5.72 -16.45
N ASP A 238 -8.06 4.51 -17.03
CA ASP A 238 -9.27 3.79 -17.44
C ASP A 238 -9.93 2.98 -16.31
N GLY A 239 -9.40 3.07 -15.08
CA GLY A 239 -9.91 2.38 -13.90
C GLY A 239 -9.37 0.96 -13.74
N THR A 240 -8.42 0.54 -14.57
CA THR A 240 -7.76 -0.77 -14.42
C THR A 240 -6.46 -0.69 -13.62
N TRP A 241 -5.98 -1.81 -13.09
CA TRP A 241 -4.69 -1.89 -12.41
C TRP A 241 -3.90 -3.15 -12.78
N ALA A 242 -2.60 -3.08 -12.53
CA ALA A 242 -1.70 -4.23 -12.58
C ALA A 242 -0.61 -4.12 -11.51
N ALA A 243 -0.11 -5.26 -11.01
CA ALA A 243 1.08 -5.31 -10.17
C ALA A 243 2.21 -6.10 -10.85
N VAL A 244 3.43 -5.59 -10.73
CA VAL A 244 4.64 -6.25 -11.23
C VAL A 244 5.65 -6.35 -10.09
N LEU A 245 6.04 -7.56 -9.73
CA LEU A 245 7.11 -7.80 -8.76
C LEU A 245 8.44 -8.00 -9.51
N GLN A 246 9.44 -7.18 -9.19
CA GLN A 246 10.80 -7.28 -9.71
C GLN A 246 11.77 -7.69 -8.58
N PRO A 247 12.74 -8.58 -8.86
CA PRO A 247 13.81 -8.94 -7.92
C PRO A 247 14.96 -7.91 -7.88
#